data_AF-A0A7S0XNK5-F1
#
_entry.id   AF-A0A7S0XNK5-F1
#
_cell.length_a   1.000
_cell.length_b   1.000
_cell.length_c   1.000
_cell.angle_alpha   90.00
_cell.angle_beta   90.00
_cell.angle_gamma   90.00
#
_symmetry.space_group_name_H-M   'P 1'
#
loop_
_entity.id
_entity.type
_entity.pdbx_description
1 polymer ?
#
loop_
_entity_poly.entity_id
_entity_poly.type
_entity_poly.pdbx_seq_one_letter_code
_entity_poly.pdbx_strand_id
1 'polypeptide(L)'
;WRLFRELVDDVVRVSNDQICAAIKDMFEETRSILEPAGALSVAGLKAFMESSAEQVPSDAALVAITSGANTNFDRLRHVSERAEVGEGREAVLAVTIPEREGAFRDLIRALGPGTSITEFNYRYSGPDQN
;
A
#
# COMPACT_ATOMS: atom_id res chain seq x y z
N TRP A 1 -22.69 23.39 1.62
CA TRP A 1 -22.87 22.74 2.93
C TRP A 1 -24.32 22.30 3.21
N ARG A 2 -25.36 22.93 2.63
CA ARG A 2 -26.77 22.62 2.98
C ARG A 2 -27.16 21.15 2.77
N LEU A 3 -26.93 20.62 1.57
CA LEU A 3 -27.20 19.22 1.23
C LEU A 3 -26.37 18.24 2.08
N PHE A 4 -25.14 18.62 2.43
CA PHE A 4 -24.25 17.78 3.21
C PHE A 4 -24.84 17.47 4.60
N ARG A 5 -25.49 18.45 5.25
CA ARG A 5 -26.10 18.24 6.56
C ARG A 5 -27.37 17.39 6.54
N GLU A 6 -27.98 17.22 5.37
CA GLU A 6 -29.24 16.49 5.20
C GLU A 6 -29.04 15.07 4.65
N LEU A 7 -27.94 14.84 3.92
CA LEU A 7 -27.72 13.61 3.13
C LEU A 7 -26.48 12.81 3.53
N VAL A 8 -25.61 13.33 4.39
CA VAL A 8 -24.37 12.65 4.78
C VAL A 8 -24.47 12.17 6.21
N ASP A 9 -24.44 10.85 6.38
CA ASP A 9 -24.49 10.20 7.68
C ASP A 9 -23.12 10.21 8.38
N ASP A 10 -22.02 10.07 7.62
CA ASP A 10 -20.68 10.05 8.17
C ASP A 10 -19.59 10.51 7.18
N VAL A 11 -18.39 10.80 7.71
CA VAL A 11 -17.21 11.20 6.95
C VAL A 11 -16.00 10.36 7.32
N VAL A 12 -15.55 9.56 6.37
CA VAL A 12 -14.33 8.77 6.50
C VAL A 12 -13.13 9.56 5.96
N ARG A 13 -12.02 9.53 6.70
CA ARG A 13 -10.75 10.12 6.28
C ARG A 13 -9.82 8.99 5.84
N VAL A 14 -9.03 9.25 4.81
CA VAL A 14 -8.03 8.32 4.32
C VAL A 14 -6.69 9.02 4.12
N SER A 15 -5.61 8.26 4.23
CA SER A 15 -4.26 8.72 3.95
C SER A 15 -3.99 8.74 2.44
N ASN A 16 -2.94 9.46 2.04
CA ASN A 16 -2.47 9.41 0.65
C ASN A 16 -2.04 8.00 0.23
N ASP A 17 -1.53 7.19 1.15
CA ASP A 17 -1.07 5.85 0.85
C ASP A 17 -2.26 4.90 0.60
N GLN A 18 -3.35 5.06 1.36
CA GLN A 18 -4.61 4.36 1.09
C GLN A 18 -5.21 4.75 -0.27
N ILE A 19 -5.09 6.02 -0.66
CA ILE A 19 -5.49 6.47 -2.01
C ILE A 19 -4.61 5.80 -3.08
N CYS A 20 -3.29 5.73 -2.87
CA CYS A 20 -2.39 5.07 -3.82
C CYS A 20 -2.71 3.58 -3.97
N ALA A 21 -2.98 2.88 -2.86
CA ALA A 21 -3.43 1.49 -2.88
C ALA A 21 -4.74 1.32 -3.66
N ALA A 22 -5.72 2.20 -3.45
CA ALA A 22 -6.99 2.15 -4.19
C ALA A 22 -6.83 2.40 -5.71
N ILE A 23 -5.90 3.26 -6.13
CA ILE A 23 -5.58 3.44 -7.56
C ILE A 23 -5.02 2.14 -8.14
N LYS A 24 -4.11 1.48 -7.39
CA LYS A 24 -3.49 0.22 -7.79
C LYS A 24 -4.53 -0.90 -7.90
N ASP A 25 -5.39 -1.08 -6.90
CA ASP A 25 -6.47 -2.08 -6.92
C ASP A 25 -7.36 -1.89 -8.15
N MET A 26 -7.80 -0.66 -8.42
CA MET A 26 -8.66 -0.35 -9.56
C MET A 26 -7.99 -0.66 -10.91
N PHE A 27 -6.67 -0.46 -10.99
CA PHE A 27 -5.89 -0.85 -12.15
C PHE A 27 -5.75 -2.37 -12.26
N GLU A 28 -5.48 -3.08 -11.17
CA GLU A 28 -5.32 -4.53 -11.17
C GLU A 28 -6.64 -5.25 -11.51
N GLU A 29 -7.76 -4.81 -10.95
CA GLU A 29 -9.07 -5.45 -11.11
C GLU A 29 -9.77 -5.09 -12.42
N THR A 30 -9.83 -3.81 -12.76
CA THR A 30 -10.66 -3.32 -13.88
C THR A 30 -9.86 -2.67 -15.00
N ARG A 31 -8.52 -2.58 -14.86
CA ARG A 31 -7.63 -1.84 -15.78
C ARG A 31 -7.98 -0.36 -15.91
N SER A 32 -8.73 0.18 -14.95
CA SER A 32 -9.07 1.59 -14.87
C SER A 32 -7.96 2.35 -14.16
N ILE A 33 -7.41 3.36 -14.83
CA ILE A 33 -6.39 4.22 -14.22
C ILE A 33 -7.07 5.46 -13.66
N LEU A 34 -7.24 5.49 -12.34
CA LEU A 34 -7.86 6.61 -11.64
C LEU A 34 -6.83 7.67 -11.25
N GLU A 35 -7.28 8.92 -11.15
CA GLU A 35 -6.53 9.96 -10.45
C GLU A 35 -6.82 9.90 -8.93
N PRO A 36 -6.05 10.58 -8.07
CA PRO A 36 -6.25 10.53 -6.62
C PRO A 36 -7.68 10.86 -6.16
N ALA A 37 -8.32 11.88 -6.74
CA ALA A 37 -9.70 12.22 -6.42
C ALA A 37 -10.69 11.12 -6.88
N GLY A 38 -10.42 10.48 -8.01
CA GLY A 38 -11.24 9.38 -8.53
C GLY A 38 -11.16 8.11 -7.69
N ALA A 39 -10.02 7.85 -7.05
CA ALA A 39 -9.83 6.69 -6.16
C ALA A 39 -10.23 6.94 -4.70
N LEU A 40 -10.51 8.20 -4.32
CA LEU A 40 -10.80 8.60 -2.94
C LEU A 40 -11.98 7.83 -2.33
N SER A 41 -13.05 7.64 -3.09
CA SER A 41 -14.25 6.93 -2.64
C SER A 41 -14.00 5.43 -2.42
N VAL A 42 -13.15 4.81 -3.24
CA VAL A 42 -12.76 3.40 -3.10
C VAL A 42 -11.89 3.24 -1.85
N ALA A 43 -10.89 4.11 -1.66
CA ALA A 43 -10.08 4.11 -0.44
C ALA A 43 -10.95 4.32 0.81
N GLY A 44 -11.89 5.27 0.75
CA GLY A 44 -12.82 5.57 1.83
C GLY A 44 -13.74 4.38 2.16
N LEU A 45 -14.26 3.70 1.13
CA LEU A 45 -15.11 2.52 1.32
C LEU A 45 -14.34 1.36 1.97
N LYS A 46 -13.09 1.12 1.55
CA LYS A 46 -12.23 0.10 2.20
C LYS A 46 -11.96 0.44 3.67
N ALA A 47 -11.57 1.68 3.96
CA ALA A 47 -11.32 2.14 5.33
C ALA A 47 -12.59 2.10 6.21
N PHE A 48 -13.76 2.38 5.63
CA PHE A 48 -15.04 2.22 6.31
C PHE A 48 -15.29 0.75 6.68
N MET A 49 -15.12 -0.18 5.74
CA MET A 49 -15.29 -1.60 6.00
C MET A 49 -14.29 -2.14 7.01
N GLU A 50 -13.05 -1.66 7.04
CA GLU A 50 -12.07 -2.05 8.06
C GLU A 50 -12.47 -1.64 9.48
N SER A 51 -13.19 -0.53 9.64
CA SER A 51 -13.53 0.05 10.94
C SER A 51 -14.96 -0.20 11.40
N SER A 52 -15.88 -0.52 10.49
CA SER A 52 -17.32 -0.54 10.73
C SER A 52 -18.05 -1.68 10.00
N ALA A 53 -17.36 -2.75 9.59
CA ALA A 53 -17.97 -3.87 8.86
C ALA A 53 -19.19 -4.48 9.59
N GLU A 54 -19.18 -4.50 10.92
CA GLU A 54 -20.28 -5.04 11.73
C GLU A 54 -21.59 -4.25 11.61
N GLN A 55 -21.51 -3.00 11.13
CA GLN A 55 -22.67 -2.12 10.92
C GLN A 55 -23.30 -2.34 9.54
N VAL A 56 -22.63 -3.09 8.66
CA VAL A 56 -23.09 -3.34 7.28
C VAL A 56 -23.75 -4.71 7.20
N PRO A 57 -25.02 -4.79 6.75
CA PRO A 57 -25.67 -6.07 6.49
C PRO A 57 -24.85 -6.92 5.52
N SER A 58 -24.79 -8.23 5.76
CA SER A 58 -23.96 -9.15 4.96
C SER A 58 -24.35 -9.22 3.48
N ASP A 59 -25.58 -8.85 3.13
CA ASP A 59 -26.13 -8.82 1.78
C ASP A 59 -26.21 -7.40 1.18
N ALA A 60 -25.64 -6.41 1.85
CA ALA A 60 -25.64 -5.03 1.36
C ALA A 60 -24.78 -4.86 0.10
N ALA A 61 -25.29 -4.09 -0.86
CA ALA A 61 -24.50 -3.63 -1.99
C ALA A 61 -23.79 -2.32 -1.63
N LEU A 62 -22.47 -2.32 -1.71
CA LEU A 62 -21.64 -1.13 -1.48
C LEU A 62 -21.23 -0.52 -2.82
N VAL A 63 -21.34 0.80 -2.94
CA VAL A 63 -21.04 1.52 -4.18
C VAL A 63 -20.08 2.67 -3.90
N ALA A 64 -18.94 2.68 -4.60
CA ALA A 64 -18.00 3.78 -4.61
C ALA A 64 -18.06 4.51 -5.97
N ILE A 65 -18.11 5.85 -5.95
CA ILE A 65 -18.16 6.66 -7.16
C ILE A 65 -16.74 7.03 -7.59
N THR A 66 -16.28 6.51 -8.72
CA THR A 66 -14.97 6.84 -9.28
C THR A 66 -15.06 8.09 -10.16
N SER A 67 -14.75 9.25 -9.58
CA SER A 67 -15.10 10.55 -10.19
C SER A 67 -14.18 11.02 -11.32
N GLY A 68 -12.99 10.44 -11.50
CA GLY A 68 -12.01 10.97 -12.44
C GLY A 68 -10.78 10.09 -12.69
N ALA A 69 -10.22 10.24 -13.88
CA ALA A 69 -9.11 9.43 -14.41
C ALA A 69 -8.04 10.29 -15.11
N ASN A 70 -8.02 11.61 -14.84
CA ASN A 70 -7.08 12.53 -15.48
C ASN A 70 -5.69 12.42 -14.83
N THR A 71 -4.99 11.33 -15.11
CA THR A 71 -3.66 11.07 -14.57
C THR A 71 -2.56 11.36 -15.59
N ASN A 72 -1.37 11.68 -15.09
CA ASN A 72 -0.14 11.69 -15.89
C ASN A 72 0.61 10.37 -15.64
N PHE A 73 1.11 9.77 -16.72
CA PHE A 73 1.89 8.53 -16.67
C PHE A 73 3.07 8.59 -15.69
N ASP A 74 3.74 9.73 -15.55
CA ASP A 74 4.85 9.90 -14.59
C ASP A 74 4.40 9.77 -13.13
N ARG A 75 3.13 10.10 -12.83
CA ARG A 75 2.57 9.97 -11.47
C ARG A 75 2.31 8.51 -11.09
N LEU A 76 2.17 7.60 -12.07
CA LEU A 76 1.93 6.19 -11.80
C LEU A 76 3.11 5.53 -11.09
N ARG A 77 4.35 5.93 -11.42
CA ARG A 77 5.54 5.45 -10.69
C ARG A 77 5.43 5.78 -9.21
N HIS A 78 5.15 7.04 -8.88
CA HIS A 78 5.05 7.49 -7.49
C HIS A 78 3.90 6.81 -6.73
N VAL A 79 2.76 6.60 -7.41
CA VAL A 79 1.62 5.86 -6.85
C VAL A 79 1.99 4.40 -6.60
N SER A 80 2.68 3.74 -7.54
CA SER A 80 3.14 2.36 -7.39
C SER A 80 4.11 2.21 -6.22
N GLU A 81 5.14 3.06 -6.15
CA GLU A 81 6.12 3.08 -5.06
C GLU A 81 5.44 3.28 -3.69
N ARG A 82 4.49 4.22 -3.58
CA ARG A 82 3.76 4.46 -2.32
C ARG A 82 2.79 3.35 -1.96
N ALA A 83 2.09 2.77 -2.93
CA ALA A 83 1.17 1.67 -2.68
C ALA A 83 1.90 0.44 -2.15
N GLU A 84 3.08 0.13 -2.71
CA GLU A 84 3.93 -0.97 -2.23
C GLU A 84 4.41 -0.75 -0.79
N VAL A 85 4.83 0.47 -0.43
CA VAL A 85 5.22 0.83 0.93
C VAL A 85 4.01 0.79 1.90
N GLY A 86 2.84 1.26 1.46
CA GLY A 86 1.63 1.34 2.28
C GLY A 86 0.92 0.00 2.51
N GLU A 87 1.00 -0.95 1.58
CA GLU A 87 0.40 -2.29 1.70
C GLU A 87 1.13 -3.20 2.69
N GLY A 88 2.30 -2.79 3.21
CA GLY A 88 3.11 -3.63 4.10
C GLY A 88 3.55 -4.95 3.45
N ARG A 89 3.56 -5.00 2.11
CA ARG A 89 3.92 -6.19 1.32
C ARG A 89 5.39 -6.57 1.45
N GLU A 90 6.24 -5.59 1.78
CA GLU A 90 7.67 -5.78 1.93
C GLU A 90 8.15 -5.24 3.28
N ALA A 91 9.08 -5.95 3.89
CA ALA A 91 9.76 -5.54 5.11
C ALA A 91 11.17 -5.05 4.76
N VAL A 92 11.46 -3.78 5.04
CA VAL A 92 12.82 -3.23 4.90
C VAL A 92 13.60 -3.50 6.18
N LEU A 93 14.69 -4.26 6.06
CA LEU A 93 15.54 -4.64 7.18
C LEU A 93 16.93 -3.98 7.07
N ALA A 94 17.33 -3.25 8.10
CA ALA A 94 18.70 -2.80 8.27
C ALA A 94 19.42 -3.78 9.22
N VAL A 95 20.22 -4.70 8.66
CA VAL A 95 20.87 -5.77 9.42
C VAL A 95 22.39 -5.64 9.32
N THR A 96 23.07 -5.63 10.46
CA THR A 96 24.52 -5.78 10.52
C THR A 96 24.86 -7.27 10.51
N ILE A 97 25.64 -7.70 9.52
CA ILE A 97 26.21 -9.05 9.44
C ILE A 97 27.74 -8.96 9.53
N PRO A 98 28.42 -9.95 10.12
CA PRO A 98 29.87 -9.93 10.21
C PRO A 98 30.52 -10.01 8.83
N GLU A 99 31.64 -9.31 8.64
CA GLU A 99 32.37 -9.23 7.37
C GLU A 99 33.25 -10.49 7.14
N ARG A 100 32.59 -11.65 7.09
CA ARG A 100 33.22 -12.96 6.90
C ARG A 100 32.44 -13.85 5.94
N GLU A 101 33.15 -14.78 5.32
CA GLU A 101 32.56 -15.77 4.43
C GLU A 101 31.40 -16.53 5.11
N GLY A 102 30.27 -16.62 4.41
CA GLY A 102 29.07 -17.34 4.88
C GLY A 102 28.10 -16.50 5.72
N ALA A 103 28.44 -15.29 6.16
CA ALA A 103 27.56 -14.47 7.00
C ALA A 103 26.20 -14.16 6.33
N PHE A 104 26.21 -13.81 5.04
CA PHE A 104 24.98 -13.57 4.27
C PHE A 104 24.13 -14.85 4.13
N ARG A 105 24.76 -16.02 3.97
CA ARG A 105 24.05 -17.30 3.92
C ARG A 105 23.35 -17.59 5.25
N ASP A 106 23.99 -17.27 6.36
CA ASP A 106 23.41 -17.45 7.70
C ASP A 106 22.23 -16.49 7.91
N LEU A 107 22.31 -15.25 7.40
CA LEU A 107 21.18 -14.31 7.37
C LEU A 107 19.98 -14.86 6.58
N ILE A 108 20.20 -15.35 5.36
CA ILE A 108 19.12 -15.95 4.55
C ILE A 108 18.47 -17.12 5.28
N ARG A 109 19.26 -17.96 5.96
CA ARG A 109 18.73 -19.07 6.76
C ARG A 109 17.91 -18.59 7.94
N ALA A 110 18.29 -17.49 8.57
CA ALA A 110 17.55 -16.89 9.68
C ALA A 110 16.21 -16.28 9.24
N LEU A 111 16.11 -15.75 8.02
CA LEU A 111 14.86 -15.26 7.44
C LEU A 111 13.82 -16.37 7.17
N GLY A 112 14.24 -17.63 7.21
CA GLY A 112 13.38 -18.79 7.04
C GLY A 112 13.17 -19.21 5.58
N PRO A 113 12.77 -20.47 5.36
CA PRO A 113 12.51 -20.98 4.02
C PRO A 113 11.27 -20.33 3.41
N GLY A 114 11.34 -19.99 2.12
CA GLY A 114 10.21 -19.43 1.37
C GLY A 114 10.10 -17.90 1.40
N THR A 115 11.01 -17.21 2.10
CA THR A 115 11.08 -15.74 2.09
C THR A 115 11.67 -15.24 0.78
N SER A 116 10.88 -14.51 0.00
CA SER A 116 11.33 -13.83 -1.23
C SER A 116 12.12 -12.57 -0.88
N ILE A 117 13.36 -12.48 -1.36
CA ILE A 117 14.20 -11.29 -1.22
C ILE A 117 14.05 -10.46 -2.50
N THR A 118 13.41 -9.30 -2.39
CA THR A 118 13.16 -8.39 -3.52
C THR A 118 14.35 -7.48 -3.81
N GLU A 119 15.05 -7.04 -2.76
CA GLU A 119 16.25 -6.22 -2.88
C GLU A 119 17.28 -6.55 -1.77
N PHE A 120 18.56 -6.56 -2.12
CA PHE A 120 19.66 -6.66 -1.16
C PHE A 120 20.78 -5.71 -1.57
N ASN A 121 21.00 -4.67 -0.76
CA ASN A 121 22.04 -3.68 -0.98
C ASN A 121 23.14 -3.84 0.07
N TYR A 122 24.35 -4.11 -0.38
CA TYR A 122 25.52 -4.26 0.47
C TYR A 122 26.74 -3.64 -0.20
N ARG A 123 27.62 -3.05 0.63
CA ARG A 123 28.92 -2.52 0.21
C ARG A 123 29.97 -2.93 1.24
N TYR A 124 30.99 -3.66 0.78
CA TYR A 124 32.12 -4.04 1.62
C TYR A 124 32.77 -2.80 2.23
N SER A 125 32.86 -2.81 3.56
CA SER A 125 33.37 -1.67 4.35
C SER A 125 34.73 -1.94 5.01
N GLY A 126 35.33 -3.10 4.74
CA GLY A 126 36.56 -3.58 5.39
C GLY A 126 36.26 -4.69 6.40
N PRO A 127 37.29 -5.35 6.95
CA PRO A 127 37.08 -6.31 8.03
C PRO A 127 36.57 -5.61 9.29
N ASP A 128 35.73 -6.28 10.07
CA ASP A 128 35.23 -5.78 11.35
C ASP A 128 36.41 -5.37 12.25
N GLN A 129 36.46 -4.10 12.65
CA GLN A 129 37.41 -3.63 13.65
C GLN A 129 36.86 -4.04 15.03
N ASN A 130 37.48 -5.06 15.63
CA ASN A 130 37.28 -5.41 17.04
C ASN A 130 37.65 -4.26 17.97
#